data_AF-A0A7J3J3A1-F1
#
_entry.id   AF-A0A7J3J3A1-F1
#
_cell.length_a   1.000
_cell.length_b   1.000
_cell.length_c   1.000
_cell.angle_alpha   90.00
_cell.angle_beta   90.00
_cell.angle_gamma   90.00
#
_symmetry.space_group_name_H-M   'P 1'
#
loop_
_entity.id
_entity.type
_entity.pdbx_description
1 polymer ?
#
loop_
_entity_poly.entity_id
_entity_poly.type
_entity_poly.pdbx_seq_one_letter_code
_entity_poly.pdbx_strand_id
1 'polypeptide(L)'
;GVEVNASTVKWNFDFLKQIEAPRYYDIWANYITAEVPSPDTITIYINNTGLWLIYSFAGSALLVPPHIYGPYGPVDGADGTTPDGEVTYSEVLAFKPYNTPHPTVPGLTCLIGTGAWIFKEWNTLTQTVRLVEYQDYFAYHFLREDINFDGIVDIFDAVILSGAAGATPEHPRWQYGRSDLNCDKVVDIFDAVLLAGKAGTVTLPG
;
A
#
# COMPACT_ATOMS: atom_id res chain seq x y z
N GLY A 1 -5.15 -12.30 -5.22
CA GLY A 1 -5.98 -12.81 -6.33
C GLY A 1 -5.58 -12.19 -7.64
N VAL A 2 -5.55 -10.85 -7.72
CA VAL A 2 -4.95 -10.09 -8.83
C VAL A 2 -3.54 -9.65 -8.41
N GLU A 3 -2.58 -9.77 -9.31
CA GLU A 3 -1.19 -9.37 -9.09
C GLU A 3 -1.09 -7.84 -9.00
N VAL A 4 -0.26 -7.35 -8.07
CA VAL A 4 0.07 -5.93 -7.93
C VAL A 4 1.46 -5.72 -8.49
N ASN A 5 1.58 -4.80 -9.45
CA ASN A 5 2.84 -4.48 -10.12
C ASN A 5 2.93 -2.97 -10.40
N ALA A 6 4.08 -2.54 -10.92
CA ALA A 6 4.34 -1.14 -11.26
C ALA A 6 3.35 -0.55 -12.27
N SER A 7 2.78 -1.36 -13.17
CA SER A 7 1.76 -0.88 -14.12
C SER A 7 0.42 -0.57 -13.44
N THR A 8 0.07 -1.31 -12.39
CA THR A 8 -1.08 -1.04 -11.52
C THR A 8 -0.92 0.33 -10.83
N VAL A 9 0.28 0.61 -10.32
CA VAL A 9 0.60 1.89 -9.66
C VAL A 9 0.55 3.05 -10.66
N LYS A 10 1.13 2.87 -11.85
CA LYS A 10 1.05 3.87 -12.93
C LYS A 10 -0.40 4.17 -13.29
N TRP A 11 -1.21 3.13 -13.50
CA TRP A 11 -2.63 3.28 -13.84
C TRP A 11 -3.37 4.06 -12.76
N ASN A 12 -3.11 3.78 -11.48
CA ASN A 12 -3.70 4.51 -10.36
C ASN A 12 -3.41 6.02 -10.43
N PHE A 13 -2.17 6.43 -10.73
CA PHE A 13 -1.84 7.85 -10.84
C PHE A 13 -2.45 8.51 -12.09
N ASP A 14 -2.44 7.82 -13.22
CA ASP A 14 -3.09 8.30 -14.45
C ASP A 14 -4.59 8.49 -14.23
N PHE A 15 -5.24 7.55 -13.54
CA PHE A 15 -6.65 7.64 -13.19
C PHE A 15 -6.93 8.79 -12.23
N LEU A 16 -6.13 8.96 -11.17
CA LEU A 16 -6.27 10.11 -10.26
C LEU A 16 -6.09 11.45 -10.98
N LYS A 17 -5.22 11.49 -11.98
CA LYS A 17 -5.01 12.66 -12.84
C LYS A 17 -6.20 12.93 -13.76
N GLN A 18 -6.84 11.89 -14.30
CA GLN A 18 -8.03 12.01 -15.14
C GLN A 18 -9.25 12.53 -14.36
N ILE A 19 -9.49 12.00 -13.15
CA ILE A 19 -10.69 12.36 -12.38
C ILE A 19 -10.53 13.66 -11.60
N GLU A 20 -9.31 14.16 -11.40
CA GLU A 20 -9.00 15.40 -10.64
C GLU A 20 -9.74 15.50 -9.29
N ALA A 21 -9.85 14.39 -8.56
CA ALA A 21 -10.58 14.34 -7.30
C ALA A 21 -10.00 15.34 -6.28
N PRO A 22 -10.81 16.27 -5.70
CA PRO A 22 -10.30 17.33 -4.83
C PRO A 22 -9.51 16.82 -3.62
N ARG A 23 -9.86 15.63 -3.09
CA ARG A 23 -9.16 14.99 -1.97
C ARG A 23 -7.70 14.67 -2.27
N TYR A 24 -7.34 14.47 -3.54
CA TYR A 24 -6.00 14.10 -3.99
C TYR A 24 -5.34 15.21 -4.81
N TYR A 25 -5.69 16.47 -4.53
CA TYR A 25 -5.14 17.66 -5.19
C TYR A 25 -3.61 17.63 -5.30
N ASP A 26 -2.93 17.35 -4.18
CA ASP A 26 -1.47 17.31 -4.13
C ASP A 26 -0.84 16.27 -5.07
N ILE A 27 -1.60 15.22 -5.44
CA ILE A 27 -1.13 14.20 -6.38
C ILE A 27 -1.37 14.68 -7.81
N TRP A 28 -2.62 14.91 -8.21
CA TRP A 28 -2.94 15.19 -9.61
C TRP A 28 -2.45 16.57 -10.07
N ALA A 29 -2.30 17.54 -9.18
CA ALA A 29 -1.77 18.86 -9.56
C ALA A 29 -0.26 18.79 -9.86
N ASN A 30 0.47 17.88 -9.19
CA ASN A 30 1.92 17.79 -9.31
C ASN A 30 2.40 16.63 -10.21
N TYR A 31 1.55 15.62 -10.46
CA TYR A 31 1.85 14.50 -11.34
C TYR A 31 1.93 14.92 -12.82
N ILE A 32 3.03 14.57 -13.50
CA ILE A 32 3.21 14.77 -14.94
C ILE A 32 2.95 13.46 -15.69
N THR A 33 3.71 12.41 -15.35
CA THR A 33 3.65 11.09 -15.98
C THR A 33 4.43 10.07 -15.13
N ALA A 34 4.29 8.79 -15.47
CA ALA A 34 5.14 7.73 -14.94
C ALA A 34 5.60 6.78 -16.05
N GLU A 35 6.78 6.21 -15.86
CA GLU A 35 7.35 5.17 -16.69
C GLU A 35 7.49 3.89 -15.88
N VAL A 36 7.33 2.74 -16.53
CA VAL A 36 7.44 1.42 -15.89
C VAL A 36 8.58 0.67 -16.58
N PRO A 37 9.84 0.84 -16.12
CA PRO A 37 10.98 0.15 -16.71
C PRO A 37 10.93 -1.37 -16.54
N SER A 38 10.30 -1.85 -15.46
CA SER A 38 10.14 -3.27 -15.15
C SER A 38 8.86 -3.51 -14.34
N PRO A 39 8.39 -4.77 -14.19
CA PRO A 39 7.20 -5.07 -13.38
C PRO A 39 7.26 -4.57 -11.94
N ASP A 40 8.45 -4.43 -11.37
CA ASP A 40 8.67 -4.08 -9.95
C ASP A 40 9.28 -2.68 -9.76
N THR A 41 9.38 -1.89 -10.83
CA THR A 41 9.99 -0.56 -10.78
C THR A 41 9.13 0.45 -11.54
N ILE A 42 8.84 1.57 -10.89
CA ILE A 42 8.14 2.71 -11.48
C ILE A 42 8.97 3.99 -11.28
N THR A 43 9.06 4.80 -12.32
CA THR A 43 9.66 6.13 -12.28
C THR A 43 8.55 7.17 -12.43
N ILE A 44 8.35 8.02 -11.42
CA ILE A 44 7.29 9.05 -11.42
C ILE A 44 7.92 10.42 -11.65
N TYR A 45 7.39 11.16 -12.61
CA TYR A 45 7.81 12.52 -12.93
C TYR A 45 6.81 13.51 -12.34
N ILE A 46 7.31 14.42 -11.50
CA ILE A 46 6.52 15.46 -10.83
C ILE A 46 7.05 16.85 -11.16
N ASN A 47 6.18 17.85 -11.22
CA ASN A 47 6.54 19.24 -11.58
C ASN A 47 6.97 20.10 -10.38
N ASN A 48 7.09 19.50 -9.19
CA ASN A 48 7.32 20.20 -7.94
C ASN A 48 8.34 19.46 -7.08
N THR A 49 9.07 20.18 -6.24
CA THR A 49 10.10 19.63 -5.35
C THR A 49 9.63 19.71 -3.91
N GLY A 50 9.54 18.58 -3.23
CA GLY A 50 9.23 18.55 -1.80
C GLY A 50 9.27 17.15 -1.22
N LEU A 51 9.92 16.99 -0.06
CA LEU A 51 9.97 15.71 0.66
C LEU A 51 8.57 15.18 0.98
N TRP A 52 7.64 16.08 1.33
CA TRP A 52 6.26 15.72 1.64
C TRP A 52 5.51 15.12 0.46
N LEU A 53 5.82 15.56 -0.77
CA LEU A 53 5.22 14.98 -1.97
C LEU A 53 5.62 13.51 -2.11
N ILE A 54 6.88 13.15 -1.80
CA ILE A 54 7.33 11.75 -1.86
C ILE A 54 6.43 10.87 -0.98
N TYR A 55 6.14 11.31 0.25
CA TYR A 55 5.22 10.57 1.14
C TYR A 55 3.79 10.52 0.63
N SER A 56 3.28 11.62 0.05
CA SER A 56 1.95 11.65 -0.55
C SER A 56 1.83 10.68 -1.72
N PHE A 57 2.81 10.65 -2.63
CA PHE A 57 2.86 9.71 -3.75
C PHE A 57 3.00 8.27 -3.26
N ALA A 58 3.94 7.99 -2.35
CA ALA A 58 4.10 6.65 -1.77
C ALA A 58 2.81 6.14 -1.09
N GLY A 59 2.14 7.00 -0.30
CA GLY A 59 0.89 6.66 0.39
C GLY A 59 -0.33 6.53 -0.53
N SER A 60 -0.25 7.00 -1.77
CA SER A 60 -1.36 6.98 -2.73
C SER A 60 -1.17 5.99 -3.89
N ALA A 61 -0.09 5.22 -3.91
CA ALA A 61 0.29 4.34 -5.02
C ALA A 61 -0.73 3.24 -5.36
N LEU A 62 -1.58 2.83 -4.41
CA LEU A 62 -2.49 1.69 -4.54
C LEU A 62 -3.92 2.01 -4.06
N LEU A 63 -4.38 3.24 -4.28
CA LEU A 63 -5.71 3.68 -3.85
C LEU A 63 -6.83 3.08 -4.69
N VAL A 64 -6.64 3.04 -6.01
CA VAL A 64 -7.64 2.56 -6.96
C VAL A 64 -7.13 1.35 -7.73
N PRO A 65 -7.72 0.16 -7.52
CA PRO A 65 -7.33 -1.02 -8.28
C PRO A 65 -7.87 -0.97 -9.72
N PRO A 66 -7.03 -1.16 -10.75
CA PRO A 66 -7.40 -1.06 -12.17
C PRO A 66 -8.42 -2.12 -12.60
N HIS A 67 -8.46 -3.28 -11.96
CA HIS A 67 -9.44 -4.32 -12.30
C HIS A 67 -10.85 -4.03 -11.77
N ILE A 68 -11.00 -3.03 -10.90
CA ILE A 68 -12.29 -2.54 -10.41
C ILE A 68 -12.67 -1.21 -11.08
N TYR A 69 -11.68 -0.32 -11.27
CA TYR A 69 -11.90 1.04 -11.77
C TYR A 69 -11.50 1.24 -13.25
N GLY A 70 -10.72 0.34 -13.85
CA GLY A 70 -10.41 0.29 -15.29
C GLY A 70 -11.57 -0.32 -16.08
N PRO A 71 -11.44 -0.56 -17.40
CA PRO A 71 -12.32 -0.11 -18.51
C PRO A 71 -13.85 -0.25 -18.40
N TYR A 72 -14.39 -0.88 -17.35
CA TYR A 72 -15.81 -0.98 -16.98
C TYR A 72 -16.08 -0.58 -15.52
N GLY A 73 -15.12 0.07 -14.86
CA GLY A 73 -15.28 0.65 -13.53
C GLY A 73 -16.27 1.80 -13.56
N PRO A 74 -16.81 2.18 -12.39
CA PRO A 74 -18.17 2.64 -12.06
C PRO A 74 -19.19 3.18 -13.06
N VAL A 75 -18.91 3.35 -14.35
CA VAL A 75 -19.73 4.20 -15.21
C VAL A 75 -19.82 3.87 -16.67
N ASP A 76 -19.36 2.71 -17.11
CA ASP A 76 -19.98 2.20 -18.32
C ASP A 76 -21.31 1.50 -17.94
N GLY A 77 -22.35 2.30 -17.66
CA GLY A 77 -23.72 1.79 -17.47
C GLY A 77 -24.47 2.18 -16.18
N ALA A 78 -24.00 3.12 -15.36
CA ALA A 78 -24.79 3.62 -14.21
C ALA A 78 -25.90 4.61 -14.61
N ASP A 79 -25.75 5.30 -15.75
CA ASP A 79 -26.71 6.26 -16.29
C ASP A 79 -27.36 5.81 -17.62
N GLY A 80 -26.93 4.67 -18.17
CA GLY A 80 -27.42 4.14 -19.45
C GLY A 80 -26.96 4.93 -20.68
N THR A 81 -25.95 5.79 -20.55
CA THR A 81 -25.30 6.41 -21.70
C THR A 81 -24.15 5.52 -22.20
N THR A 82 -23.84 5.64 -23.48
CA THR A 82 -22.90 4.79 -24.23
C THR A 82 -21.51 4.70 -23.59
N PRO A 83 -20.75 3.60 -23.83
CA PRO A 83 -19.32 3.53 -23.50
C PRO A 83 -18.57 4.63 -24.26
N ASP A 84 -18.35 5.78 -23.64
CA ASP A 84 -17.50 6.84 -24.20
C ASP A 84 -16.01 6.60 -23.88
N GLY A 85 -15.74 5.67 -22.96
CA GLY A 85 -14.39 5.27 -22.58
C GLY A 85 -13.71 6.24 -21.62
N GLU A 86 -14.44 7.21 -21.07
CA GLU A 86 -13.94 8.17 -20.08
C GLU A 86 -14.67 8.00 -18.74
N VAL A 87 -13.95 8.13 -17.62
CA VAL A 87 -14.51 8.08 -16.27
C VAL A 87 -14.36 9.46 -15.65
N THR A 88 -15.48 10.10 -15.30
CA THR A 88 -15.54 11.42 -14.67
C THR A 88 -15.65 11.32 -13.15
N TYR A 89 -15.30 12.41 -12.46
CA TYR A 89 -15.38 12.47 -11.00
C TYR A 89 -16.80 12.27 -10.44
N SER A 90 -17.83 12.81 -11.10
CA SER A 90 -19.24 12.67 -10.70
C SER A 90 -19.67 11.21 -10.60
N GLU A 91 -19.12 10.40 -11.48
CA GLU A 91 -19.52 9.02 -11.61
C GLU A 91 -18.77 8.12 -10.62
N VAL A 92 -17.48 8.43 -10.39
CA VAL A 92 -16.73 7.85 -9.27
C VAL A 92 -17.42 8.15 -7.93
N LEU A 93 -18.00 9.35 -7.77
CA LEU A 93 -18.79 9.70 -6.58
C LEU A 93 -20.11 8.94 -6.48
N ALA A 94 -20.75 8.63 -7.61
CA ALA A 94 -21.96 7.84 -7.64
C ALA A 94 -21.68 6.36 -7.33
N PHE A 95 -20.45 5.90 -7.56
CA PHE A 95 -20.05 4.53 -7.28
C PHE A 95 -20.09 4.19 -5.80
N LYS A 96 -20.74 3.06 -5.48
CA LYS A 96 -20.81 2.53 -4.13
C LYS A 96 -20.08 1.19 -4.06
N PRO A 97 -18.72 1.19 -4.06
CA PRO A 97 -17.94 -0.05 -4.09
C PRO A 97 -18.24 -0.98 -2.92
N TYR A 98 -18.70 -0.44 -1.79
CA TYR A 98 -19.12 -1.19 -0.61
C TYR A 98 -20.42 -2.00 -0.80
N ASN A 99 -21.23 -1.70 -1.82
CA ASN A 99 -22.49 -2.39 -2.11
C ASN A 99 -22.48 -3.15 -3.45
N THR A 100 -21.53 -2.86 -4.33
CA THR A 100 -21.41 -3.55 -5.62
C THR A 100 -20.65 -4.87 -5.44
N PRO A 101 -21.19 -6.02 -5.90
CA PRO A 101 -20.49 -7.29 -5.84
C PRO A 101 -19.26 -7.28 -6.76
N HIS A 102 -18.19 -7.93 -6.33
CA HIS A 102 -16.96 -8.03 -7.09
C HIS A 102 -17.21 -8.83 -8.39
N PRO A 103 -16.71 -8.38 -9.56
CA PRO A 103 -16.99 -9.01 -10.85
C PRO A 103 -16.50 -10.47 -10.94
N THR A 104 -15.30 -10.73 -10.42
CA THR A 104 -14.64 -12.05 -10.53
C THR A 104 -14.79 -12.96 -9.31
N VAL A 105 -14.87 -12.41 -8.09
CA VAL A 105 -14.78 -13.19 -6.85
C VAL A 105 -16.12 -13.16 -6.09
N PRO A 106 -16.86 -14.28 -6.05
CA PRO A 106 -18.13 -14.35 -5.34
C PRO A 106 -18.00 -14.02 -3.85
N GLY A 107 -18.94 -13.25 -3.31
CA GLY A 107 -18.99 -12.92 -1.87
C GLY A 107 -18.00 -11.83 -1.41
N LEU A 108 -17.32 -11.16 -2.35
CA LEU A 108 -16.60 -9.91 -2.14
C LEU A 108 -17.36 -8.75 -2.77
N THR A 109 -17.11 -7.54 -2.27
CA THR A 109 -17.56 -6.30 -2.89
C THR A 109 -16.43 -5.68 -3.71
N CYS A 110 -16.72 -4.64 -4.48
CA CYS A 110 -15.70 -3.87 -5.19
C CYS A 110 -14.84 -3.00 -4.23
N LEU A 111 -15.17 -2.93 -2.94
CA LEU A 111 -14.34 -2.28 -1.93
C LEU A 111 -13.23 -3.23 -1.48
N ILE A 112 -12.17 -3.27 -2.29
CA ILE A 112 -10.98 -4.08 -2.06
C ILE A 112 -9.72 -3.20 -2.01
N GLY A 113 -8.69 -3.71 -1.35
CA GLY A 113 -7.38 -3.10 -1.27
C GLY A 113 -6.32 -4.14 -0.99
N THR A 114 -5.10 -3.69 -0.69
CA THR A 114 -3.96 -4.57 -0.41
C THR A 114 -3.74 -4.84 1.08
N GLY A 115 -4.61 -4.36 1.96
CA GLY A 115 -4.48 -4.52 3.41
C GLY A 115 -4.85 -5.91 3.95
N ALA A 116 -4.55 -6.14 5.22
CA ALA A 116 -4.80 -7.41 5.91
C ALA A 116 -6.29 -7.72 6.19
N TRP A 117 -7.18 -6.75 5.95
CA TRP A 117 -8.61 -6.84 6.29
C TRP A 117 -9.45 -6.64 5.05
N ILE A 118 -10.44 -7.52 4.86
CA ILE A 118 -11.41 -7.48 3.77
C ILE A 118 -12.73 -6.95 4.30
N PHE A 119 -13.29 -5.97 3.61
CA PHE A 119 -14.65 -5.49 3.87
C PHE A 119 -15.69 -6.55 3.49
N LYS A 120 -16.64 -6.83 4.39
CA LYS A 120 -17.76 -7.75 4.12
C LYS A 120 -19.09 -7.03 4.03
N GLU A 121 -19.44 -6.28 5.06
CA GLU A 121 -20.74 -5.63 5.15
C GLU A 121 -20.67 -4.39 6.02
N TRP A 122 -21.54 -3.45 5.69
CA TRP A 122 -21.83 -2.28 6.53
C TRP A 122 -23.30 -2.29 6.87
N ASN A 123 -23.61 -2.44 8.15
CA ASN A 123 -24.96 -2.32 8.65
C ASN A 123 -25.22 -0.86 9.03
N THR A 124 -26.05 -0.20 8.23
CA THR A 124 -26.41 1.22 8.42
C THR A 124 -27.38 1.45 9.58
N LEU A 125 -28.10 0.44 10.05
CA LEU A 125 -28.99 0.55 11.21
C LEU A 125 -28.20 0.54 12.52
N THR A 126 -27.22 -0.37 12.62
CA THR A 126 -26.38 -0.50 13.82
C THR A 126 -25.10 0.33 13.75
N GLN A 127 -24.81 0.95 12.59
CA GLN A 127 -23.57 1.69 12.32
C GLN A 127 -22.32 0.83 12.56
N THR A 128 -22.39 -0.47 12.24
CA THR A 128 -21.28 -1.42 12.40
C THR A 128 -20.75 -1.87 11.04
N VAL A 129 -19.43 -1.90 10.90
CA VAL A 129 -18.74 -2.46 9.73
C VAL A 129 -18.12 -3.79 10.14
N ARG A 130 -18.36 -4.83 9.34
CA ARG A 130 -17.73 -6.13 9.51
C ARG A 130 -16.57 -6.26 8.54
N LEU A 131 -15.39 -6.43 9.12
CA LEU A 131 -14.16 -6.78 8.41
C LEU A 131 -13.80 -8.22 8.74
N VAL A 132 -13.16 -8.92 7.81
CA VAL A 132 -12.65 -10.28 8.00
C VAL A 132 -11.18 -10.29 7.63
N GLU A 133 -10.36 -11.00 8.40
CA GLU A 133 -8.94 -11.14 8.12
C GLU A 133 -8.70 -11.82 6.77
N TYR A 134 -7.65 -11.41 6.07
CA TYR A 134 -7.16 -12.08 4.88
C TYR A 134 -5.96 -12.95 5.27
N GLN A 135 -6.17 -14.27 5.24
CA GLN A 135 -5.17 -15.26 5.66
C GLN A 135 -3.93 -15.25 4.75
N ASP A 136 -4.09 -14.93 3.46
CA ASP A 136 -2.99 -14.91 2.48
C ASP A 136 -2.41 -13.49 2.29
N TYR A 137 -2.42 -12.67 3.34
CA TYR A 137 -1.86 -11.32 3.30
C TYR A 137 -0.35 -11.37 3.07
N PHE A 138 0.17 -10.55 2.14
CA PHE A 138 1.57 -10.64 1.70
C PHE A 138 2.58 -10.42 2.84
N ALA A 139 2.22 -9.64 3.85
CA ALA A 139 3.05 -9.40 5.04
C ALA A 139 2.53 -10.17 6.28
N TYR A 140 1.82 -11.29 6.08
CA TYR A 140 1.33 -12.13 7.19
C TYR A 140 2.46 -12.70 8.04
N HIS A 141 3.61 -13.02 7.42
CA HIS A 141 4.81 -13.52 8.09
C HIS A 141 5.84 -12.42 8.38
N PHE A 142 5.48 -11.15 8.23
CA PHE A 142 6.41 -10.06 8.47
C PHE A 142 6.93 -10.11 9.91
N LEU A 143 8.25 -10.09 10.06
CA LEU A 143 8.95 -10.07 11.33
C LEU A 143 9.71 -8.75 11.44
N ARG A 144 9.74 -8.19 12.65
CA ARG A 144 10.45 -6.94 12.92
C ARG A 144 11.98 -7.12 12.85
N GLU A 145 12.42 -8.36 13.03
CA GLU A 145 13.81 -8.81 12.99
C GLU A 145 14.43 -8.71 11.59
N ASP A 146 13.63 -8.60 10.54
CA ASP A 146 14.05 -8.20 9.19
C ASP A 146 14.09 -6.66 9.16
N ILE A 147 15.28 -6.13 9.44
CA ILE A 147 15.53 -4.71 9.69
C ILE A 147 15.69 -3.95 8.37
N ASN A 148 16.18 -4.61 7.33
CA ASN A 148 16.38 -4.01 6.01
C ASN A 148 15.17 -4.17 5.06
N PHE A 149 14.17 -4.98 5.45
CA PHE A 149 12.95 -5.30 4.69
C PHE A 149 13.22 -6.02 3.37
N ASP A 150 14.26 -6.85 3.29
CA ASP A 150 14.59 -7.62 2.10
C ASP A 150 13.85 -8.97 2.01
N GLY A 151 13.07 -9.32 3.05
CA GLY A 151 12.25 -10.52 3.09
C GLY A 151 12.89 -11.72 3.77
N ILE A 152 14.12 -11.60 4.29
CA ILE A 152 14.81 -12.68 5.01
C ILE A 152 15.55 -12.12 6.21
N VAL A 153 15.39 -12.73 7.39
CA VAL A 153 16.22 -12.38 8.56
C VAL A 153 17.61 -12.98 8.39
N ASP A 154 18.63 -12.18 8.13
CA ASP A 154 19.98 -12.68 7.87
C ASP A 154 21.13 -11.85 8.50
N ILE A 155 22.35 -12.07 8.01
CA ILE A 155 23.53 -11.38 8.53
C ILE A 155 23.52 -9.88 8.22
N PHE A 156 22.86 -9.44 7.15
CA PHE A 156 22.75 -8.03 6.80
C PHE A 156 21.87 -7.27 7.81
N ASP A 157 20.85 -7.89 8.37
CA ASP A 157 20.09 -7.32 9.49
C ASP A 157 20.97 -7.16 10.73
N ALA A 158 21.75 -8.20 11.06
CA ALA A 158 22.68 -8.16 12.19
C ALA A 158 23.76 -7.09 12.01
N VAL A 159 24.22 -6.84 10.77
CA VAL A 159 25.15 -5.74 10.46
C VAL A 159 24.50 -4.38 10.77
N ILE A 160 23.24 -4.18 10.38
CA ILE A 160 22.51 -2.93 10.68
C ILE A 160 22.31 -2.76 12.18
N LEU A 161 21.91 -3.82 12.88
CA LEU A 161 21.78 -3.83 14.34
C LEU A 161 23.10 -3.44 15.02
N SER A 162 24.22 -4.04 14.57
CA SER A 162 25.54 -3.74 15.14
C SER A 162 25.95 -2.27 14.96
N GLY A 163 25.55 -1.64 13.85
CA GLY A 163 25.78 -0.21 13.61
C GLY A 163 25.02 0.69 14.59
N ALA A 164 23.86 0.23 15.06
CA ALA A 164 23.02 0.93 16.04
C ALA A 164 23.33 0.55 17.49
N ALA A 165 24.25 -0.38 17.77
CA ALA A 165 24.52 -0.86 19.12
C ALA A 165 24.85 0.28 20.11
N GLY A 166 24.17 0.25 21.25
CA GLY A 166 24.21 1.25 22.32
C GLY A 166 23.48 2.56 21.98
N ALA A 167 22.77 2.65 20.86
CA ALA A 167 22.01 3.85 20.52
C ALA A 167 20.73 3.93 21.36
N THR A 168 20.36 5.17 21.69
CA THR A 168 19.08 5.56 22.31
C THR A 168 18.38 6.56 21.38
N PRO A 169 17.10 6.91 21.58
CA PRO A 169 16.34 7.80 20.70
C PRO A 169 17.02 9.12 20.29
N GLU A 170 17.89 9.65 21.15
CA GLU A 170 18.61 10.91 20.91
C GLU A 170 19.89 10.74 20.07
N HIS A 171 20.35 9.50 19.86
CA HIS A 171 21.60 9.23 19.15
C HIS A 171 21.35 9.17 17.63
N PRO A 172 22.19 9.80 16.79
CA PRO A 172 22.09 9.66 15.32
C PRO A 172 22.08 8.23 14.76
N ARG A 173 22.60 7.25 15.51
CA ARG A 173 22.66 5.84 15.13
C ARG A 173 21.37 5.08 15.46
N TRP A 174 20.41 5.72 16.15
CA TRP A 174 19.11 5.16 16.51
C TRP A 174 18.27 4.75 15.31
N GLN A 175 18.42 5.48 14.19
CA GLN A 175 17.75 5.19 12.93
C GLN A 175 16.24 4.94 13.13
N TYR A 176 15.58 5.86 13.85
CA TYR A 176 14.15 5.81 14.19
C TYR A 176 13.71 4.56 14.97
N GLY A 177 14.63 3.87 15.65
CA GLY A 177 14.32 2.73 16.51
C GLY A 177 14.09 1.43 15.75
N ARG A 178 14.57 1.35 14.51
CA ARG A 178 14.44 0.13 13.69
C ARG A 178 15.17 -1.07 14.29
N SER A 179 16.27 -0.82 15.00
CA SER A 179 17.11 -1.87 15.62
C SER A 179 16.78 -2.12 17.10
N ASP A 180 15.86 -1.36 17.70
CA ASP A 180 15.30 -1.61 19.04
C ASP A 180 14.08 -2.53 18.88
N LEU A 181 14.37 -3.83 18.84
CA LEU A 181 13.41 -4.88 18.53
C LEU A 181 12.47 -5.14 19.71
N ASN A 182 12.95 -4.98 20.94
CA ASN A 182 12.17 -5.19 22.15
C ASN A 182 11.41 -3.93 22.64
N CYS A 183 11.59 -2.77 21.99
CA CYS A 183 11.00 -1.47 22.34
C CYS A 183 11.42 -0.88 23.70
N ASP A 184 12.59 -1.23 24.22
CA ASP A 184 13.07 -0.72 25.52
C ASP A 184 13.82 0.62 25.43
N LYS A 185 13.93 1.19 24.22
CA LYS A 185 14.61 2.45 23.90
C LYS A 185 16.15 2.38 23.96
N VAL A 186 16.74 1.19 23.97
CA VAL A 186 18.19 0.99 23.94
C VAL A 186 18.51 -0.17 23.00
N VAL A 187 19.35 0.06 21.99
CA VAL A 187 19.80 -1.06 21.15
C VAL A 187 20.90 -1.83 21.88
N ASP A 188 20.62 -3.05 22.34
CA ASP A 188 21.58 -3.84 23.10
C ASP A 188 21.61 -5.33 22.72
N ILE A 189 22.21 -6.16 23.60
CA ILE A 189 22.35 -7.59 23.37
C ILE A 189 21.00 -8.31 23.35
N PHE A 190 19.96 -7.80 24.02
CA PHE A 190 18.63 -8.40 24.03
C PHE A 190 17.97 -8.27 22.65
N ASP A 191 18.17 -7.16 21.94
CA ASP A 191 17.74 -7.04 20.54
C ASP A 191 18.47 -8.04 19.65
N ALA A 192 19.80 -8.17 19.83
CA ALA A 192 20.58 -9.13 19.07
C ALA A 192 20.13 -10.59 19.32
N VAL A 193 19.70 -10.91 20.54
CA VAL A 193 19.15 -12.23 20.88
C VAL A 193 17.80 -12.46 20.20
N LEU A 194 16.92 -11.45 20.11
CA LEU A 194 15.66 -11.57 19.39
C LEU A 194 15.90 -11.83 17.90
N LEU A 195 16.79 -11.05 17.28
CA LEU A 195 17.20 -11.24 15.88
C LEU A 195 17.75 -12.64 15.65
N ALA A 196 18.70 -13.09 16.47
CA ALA A 196 19.29 -14.41 16.36
C ALA A 196 18.25 -15.54 16.51
N GLY A 197 17.21 -15.33 17.32
CA GLY A 197 16.10 -16.27 17.47
C GLY A 197 15.22 -16.43 16.22
N LYS A 198 15.34 -15.53 15.25
CA LYS A 198 14.59 -15.54 13.98
C LYS A 198 15.44 -15.69 12.73
N ALA A 199 16.77 -15.80 12.87
CA ALA A 199 17.70 -15.92 11.75
C ALA A 199 17.33 -17.07 10.79
N GLY A 200 17.39 -16.79 9.49
CA GLY A 200 17.01 -17.70 8.41
C GLY A 200 15.51 -17.77 8.12
N THR A 201 14.67 -16.98 8.81
CA THR A 201 13.24 -16.93 8.54
C THR A 201 12.95 -16.04 7.34
N VAL A 202 12.09 -16.52 6.44
CA VAL A 202 11.52 -15.73 5.34
C VAL A 202 10.30 -14.97 5.86
N THR A 203 10.30 -13.65 5.69
CA THR A 203 9.34 -12.71 6.28
C THR A 203 8.39 -12.11 5.25
N LEU A 204 8.84 -12.01 4.00
CA LEU A 204 8.08 -11.50 2.86
C LEU A 204 8.21 -12.45 1.67
N PRO A 205 7.20 -12.51 0.79
CA PRO A 205 7.33 -13.22 -0.48
C PRO A 205 8.45 -12.57 -1.31
N GLY A 206 9.45 -13.38 -1.68
CA GLY A 206 10.54 -12.99 -2.57
C GLY A 206 10.24 -13.19 -4.04
#